data_AF-A0A7C5QY61-F1
#
_entry.id   AF-A0A7C5QY61-F1
#
_cell.length_a   1.000
_cell.length_b   1.000
_cell.length_c   1.000
_cell.angle_alpha   90.00
_cell.angle_beta   90.00
_cell.angle_gamma   90.00
#
_symmetry.space_group_name_H-M   'P 1'
#
loop_
_entity.id
_entity.type
_entity.pdbx_description
1 polymer ?
#
loop_
_entity_poly.entity_id
_entity_poly.type
_entity_poly.pdbx_seq_one_letter_code
_entity_poly.pdbx_strand_id
1 'polypeptide(L)'
;MRTLSVFEYGQIEGLTPAEKNLLDQLRGPRNESLFEVGWRETRATSFVGVVQLPQTTLQVLPKMYRHEDAKECEATANLLFLLSYTRKLDVTEPEISRLTAQHAPFSEILFWIFAHRLWNAVHREILRGYVTIEDRLDVLKGRWLVAAQADRPDGWRRDRFDVAYDEFTEDNLPNQLFKATVHRLSRWAQWTDTRRRLTQLRAVFTDVADVTPQPHDFDQAANPDIGCRGRHRANEGHL
;
A
#
# COMPACT_ATOMS: atom_id res chain seq x y z
N MET A 1 -2.76 1.01 20.54
CA MET A 1 -1.99 2.14 19.99
C MET A 1 -2.66 3.41 20.45
N ARG A 2 -1.89 4.41 20.86
CA ARG A 2 -2.42 5.72 21.26
C ARG A 2 -2.55 6.60 20.02
N THR A 3 -3.67 7.32 19.87
CA THR A 3 -3.80 8.35 18.82
C THR A 3 -3.43 9.71 19.40
N LEU A 4 -2.59 10.46 18.69
CA LEU A 4 -2.27 11.85 18.96
C LEU A 4 -2.78 12.71 17.81
N SER A 5 -3.76 13.57 18.08
CA SER A 5 -4.26 14.57 17.15
C SER A 5 -3.54 15.89 17.36
N VAL A 6 -2.97 16.44 16.30
CA VAL A 6 -2.45 17.82 16.28
C VAL A 6 -2.97 18.53 15.03
N PHE A 7 -2.95 19.85 15.05
CA PHE A 7 -3.18 20.66 13.85
C PHE A 7 -1.84 21.04 13.20
N GLU A 8 -1.87 21.44 11.94
CA GLU A 8 -0.70 22.02 11.24
C GLU A 8 -0.03 23.13 12.09
N TYR A 9 1.30 23.18 12.09
CA TYR A 9 2.11 24.05 12.97
C TYR A 9 1.87 23.85 14.48
N GLY A 10 1.17 22.79 14.88
CA GLY A 10 0.92 22.44 16.27
C GLY A 10 2.10 21.73 16.91
N GLN A 11 2.28 21.95 18.21
CA GLN A 11 3.27 21.23 19.01
C GLN A 11 2.80 19.79 19.26
N ILE A 12 3.72 18.85 19.15
CA ILE A 12 3.50 17.42 19.37
C ILE A 12 4.19 17.03 20.67
N GLU A 13 3.40 16.54 21.62
CA GLU A 13 3.87 16.14 22.94
C GLU A 13 3.69 14.64 23.18
N GLY A 14 4.49 14.08 24.10
CA GLY A 14 4.37 12.68 24.50
C GLY A 14 4.99 11.65 23.55
N LEU A 15 5.89 12.09 22.67
CA LEU A 15 6.70 11.20 21.80
C LEU A 15 7.96 10.72 22.51
N THR A 16 8.31 9.45 22.30
CA THR A 16 9.59 8.87 22.72
C THR A 16 10.75 9.38 21.85
N PRO A 17 12.01 9.34 22.34
CA PRO A 17 13.17 9.73 21.52
C PRO A 17 13.31 8.91 20.23
N ALA A 18 12.95 7.62 20.27
CA ALA A 18 12.95 6.76 19.09
C ALA A 18 11.90 7.21 18.05
N GLU A 19 10.70 7.56 18.50
CA GLU A 19 9.65 8.11 17.62
C GLU A 19 10.06 9.47 17.03
N LYS A 20 10.69 10.34 17.82
CA LYS A 20 11.22 11.62 17.32
C LYS A 20 12.25 11.40 16.20
N ASN A 21 13.17 10.45 16.36
CA ASN A 21 14.15 10.11 15.31
C ASN A 21 13.47 9.57 14.05
N LEU A 22 12.40 8.77 14.18
CA LEU A 22 11.62 8.30 13.03
C LEU A 22 10.95 9.46 12.30
N LEU A 23 10.33 10.39 13.03
CA LEU A 23 9.72 11.59 12.44
C LEU A 23 10.75 12.48 11.75
N ASP A 24 11.94 12.63 12.34
CA ASP A 24 13.05 13.40 11.78
C ASP A 24 13.65 12.78 10.51
N GLN A 25 13.37 11.50 10.22
CA GLN A 25 13.77 10.84 8.98
C GLN A 25 12.72 10.97 7.87
N LEU A 26 11.48 11.35 8.20
CA LEU A 26 10.41 11.48 7.21
C LEU A 26 10.60 12.75 6.37
N ARG A 27 10.52 12.59 5.05
CA ARG A 27 10.66 13.66 4.07
C ARG A 27 9.46 13.70 3.14
N GLY A 28 9.09 14.90 2.72
CA GLY A 28 8.04 15.15 1.74
C GLY A 28 8.49 14.89 0.30
N PRO A 29 7.58 15.08 -0.67
CA PRO A 29 7.84 14.79 -2.09
C PRO A 29 8.99 15.59 -2.71
N ARG A 30 9.27 16.80 -2.19
CA ARG A 30 10.37 17.67 -2.60
C ARG A 30 11.53 17.63 -1.60
N ASN A 31 11.61 16.55 -0.81
CA ASN A 31 12.60 16.35 0.24
C ASN A 31 12.52 17.40 1.38
N GLU A 32 11.35 17.99 1.59
CA GLU A 32 11.11 18.92 2.70
C GLU A 32 10.82 18.18 4.02
N SER A 33 11.22 18.76 5.15
CA SER A 33 10.94 18.18 6.47
C SER A 33 9.44 18.24 6.75
N LEU A 34 8.84 17.09 7.11
CA LEU A 34 7.43 17.02 7.50
C LEU A 34 7.20 17.51 8.94
N PHE A 35 8.25 17.43 9.77
CA PHE A 35 8.23 17.78 11.18
C PHE A 35 9.47 18.60 11.54
N GLU A 36 9.30 19.59 12.40
CA GLU A 36 10.40 20.31 13.03
C GLU A 36 10.75 19.60 14.34
N VAL A 37 11.79 18.76 14.32
CA VAL A 37 12.21 17.99 15.49
C VAL A 37 13.34 18.72 16.21
N GLY A 38 12.98 19.46 17.26
CA GLY A 38 13.93 20.09 18.16
C GLY A 38 14.23 19.25 19.40
N TRP A 39 15.24 19.69 20.15
CA TRP A 39 15.60 19.08 21.44
C TRP A 39 14.46 19.17 22.46
N ARG A 40 13.82 20.34 22.57
CA ARG A 40 12.73 20.61 23.52
C ARG A 40 11.35 20.36 22.94
N GLU A 41 11.12 20.81 21.73
CA GLU A 41 9.82 20.77 21.08
C GLU A 41 9.88 19.96 19.78
N THR A 42 8.77 19.32 19.45
CA THR A 42 8.55 18.72 18.13
C THR A 42 7.29 19.35 17.58
N ARG A 43 7.33 19.89 16.37
CA ARG A 43 6.19 20.60 15.76
C ARG A 43 5.84 19.99 14.41
N ALA A 44 4.54 19.92 14.11
CA ALA A 44 4.08 19.66 12.75
C ALA A 44 4.39 20.87 11.85
N THR A 45 4.58 20.65 10.56
CA THR A 45 4.69 21.74 9.57
C THR A 45 3.33 21.99 8.91
N SER A 46 3.31 22.43 7.64
CA SER A 46 2.08 22.58 6.83
C SER A 46 1.54 21.26 6.27
N PHE A 47 2.24 20.14 6.49
CA PHE A 47 1.80 18.85 5.97
C PHE A 47 0.70 18.26 6.84
N VAL A 48 -0.43 17.91 6.21
CA VAL A 48 -1.58 17.25 6.84
C VAL A 48 -1.62 15.79 6.44
N GLY A 49 -2.06 14.92 7.35
CA GLY A 49 -2.14 13.48 7.12
C GLY A 49 -1.99 12.67 8.40
N VAL A 50 -1.55 11.42 8.25
CA VAL A 50 -1.38 10.48 9.37
C VAL A 50 -0.07 9.72 9.24
N VAL A 51 0.60 9.51 10.37
CA VAL A 51 1.84 8.74 10.49
C VAL A 51 1.61 7.65 11.53
N GLN A 52 1.78 6.40 11.11
CA GLN A 52 1.69 5.23 11.99
C GLN A 52 3.08 4.90 12.54
N LEU A 53 3.32 5.21 13.81
CA LEU A 53 4.54 4.85 14.55
C LEU A 53 4.32 3.53 15.31
N PRO A 54 5.37 2.91 15.90
CA PRO A 54 5.23 1.61 16.57
C PRO A 54 4.19 1.57 17.70
N GLN A 55 4.08 2.64 18.49
CA GLN A 55 3.17 2.70 19.64
C GLN A 55 2.06 3.76 19.48
N THR A 56 2.27 4.71 18.58
CA THR A 56 1.49 5.94 18.45
C THR A 56 1.03 6.13 17.01
N THR A 57 -0.21 6.55 16.81
CA THR A 57 -0.69 7.10 15.54
C THR A 57 -0.72 8.62 15.67
N LEU A 58 0.13 9.31 14.93
CA LEU A 58 0.14 10.76 14.88
C LEU A 58 -0.71 11.22 13.69
N GLN A 59 -1.77 11.99 13.93
CA GLN A 59 -2.55 12.62 12.88
C GLN A 59 -2.39 14.14 12.93
N VAL A 60 -2.05 14.74 11.79
CA VAL A 60 -1.94 16.18 11.59
C VAL A 60 -3.13 16.64 10.74
N LEU A 61 -4.00 17.45 11.33
CA LEU A 61 -5.22 17.95 10.71
C LEU A 61 -5.06 19.40 10.24
N PRO A 62 -5.76 19.81 9.17
CA PRO A 62 -5.75 21.21 8.74
C PRO A 62 -6.50 22.11 9.72
N LYS A 63 -6.13 23.40 9.83
CA LYS A 63 -6.90 24.41 10.60
C LYS A 63 -8.12 24.91 9.82
N MET A 64 -8.91 23.97 9.31
CA MET A 64 -10.14 24.26 8.56
C MET A 64 -11.32 23.67 9.32
N TYR A 65 -11.83 24.42 10.28
CA TYR A 65 -13.01 24.10 11.08
C TYR A 65 -13.69 25.40 11.51
N ARG A 66 -14.96 25.34 11.87
CA ARG A 66 -15.76 26.48 12.33
C ARG A 66 -16.08 26.40 13.81
N HIS A 67 -16.30 25.20 14.33
CA HIS A 67 -16.72 24.97 15.71
C HIS A 67 -15.59 24.33 16.52
N GLU A 68 -15.19 24.98 17.62
CA GLU A 68 -14.09 24.51 18.48
C GLU A 68 -14.43 23.18 19.19
N ASP A 69 -15.70 22.98 19.51
CA ASP A 69 -16.28 21.78 20.11
C ASP A 69 -16.30 20.58 19.16
N ALA A 70 -16.25 20.79 17.84
CA ALA A 70 -16.26 19.74 16.83
C ALA A 70 -15.02 19.77 15.90
N LYS A 71 -13.96 20.48 16.29
CA LYS A 71 -12.83 20.83 15.42
C LYS A 71 -12.16 19.63 14.72
N GLU A 72 -11.95 18.52 15.41
CA GLU A 72 -11.28 17.35 14.82
C GLU A 72 -12.17 16.67 13.78
N CYS A 73 -13.45 16.53 14.08
CA CYS A 73 -14.44 15.95 13.16
C CYS A 73 -14.62 16.82 11.92
N GLU A 74 -14.76 18.13 12.09
CA GLU A 74 -14.89 19.07 10.97
C GLU A 74 -13.62 19.13 10.13
N ALA A 75 -12.45 19.21 10.75
CA ALA A 75 -11.18 19.22 10.02
C ALA A 75 -10.96 17.93 9.23
N THR A 76 -11.33 16.78 9.80
CA THR A 76 -11.28 15.48 9.10
C THR A 76 -12.27 15.44 7.93
N ALA A 77 -13.50 15.91 8.12
CA ALA A 77 -14.51 15.98 7.06
C ALA A 77 -14.06 16.87 5.91
N ASN A 78 -13.52 18.06 6.23
CA ASN A 78 -13.01 19.01 5.24
C ASN A 78 -11.79 18.45 4.50
N LEU A 79 -10.90 17.73 5.19
CA LEU A 79 -9.78 17.05 4.53
C LEU A 79 -10.26 15.97 3.56
N LEU A 80 -11.20 15.11 3.97
CA LEU A 80 -11.78 14.09 3.10
C LEU A 80 -12.50 14.71 1.89
N PHE A 81 -13.23 15.81 2.11
CA PHE A 81 -13.89 16.54 1.03
C PHE A 81 -12.88 17.06 0.01
N LEU A 82 -11.78 17.68 0.45
CA LEU A 82 -10.73 18.16 -0.46
C LEU A 82 -10.03 17.01 -1.22
N LEU A 83 -9.79 15.88 -0.56
CA LEU A 83 -9.21 14.70 -1.22
C LEU A 83 -10.16 14.10 -2.27
N SER A 84 -11.48 14.11 -1.98
CA SER A 84 -12.51 13.72 -2.92
C SER A 84 -12.60 14.69 -4.11
N TYR A 85 -12.64 16.00 -3.82
CA TYR A 85 -12.69 17.06 -4.83
C TYR A 85 -11.50 17.01 -5.80
N THR A 86 -10.30 16.73 -5.28
CA THR A 86 -9.07 16.59 -6.10
C THR A 86 -8.94 15.23 -6.79
N ARG A 87 -9.95 14.35 -6.66
CA ARG A 87 -9.96 12.96 -7.17
C ARG A 87 -8.77 12.12 -6.71
N LYS A 88 -8.21 12.47 -5.55
CA LYS A 88 -7.15 11.69 -4.89
C LYS A 88 -7.70 10.57 -4.03
N LEU A 89 -8.98 10.66 -3.64
CA LEU A 89 -9.65 9.67 -2.83
C LEU A 89 -11.10 9.53 -3.30
N ASP A 90 -11.52 8.32 -3.66
CA ASP A 90 -12.88 8.05 -4.12
C ASP A 90 -13.83 7.88 -2.93
N VAL A 91 -14.42 8.98 -2.44
CA VAL A 91 -15.37 9.02 -1.31
C VAL A 91 -16.48 10.03 -1.59
N THR A 92 -17.71 9.65 -1.32
CA THR A 92 -18.91 10.47 -1.51
C THR A 92 -19.25 11.29 -0.25
N GLU A 93 -19.94 12.42 -0.39
CA GLU A 93 -20.35 13.26 0.76
C GLU A 93 -21.15 12.49 1.85
N PRO A 94 -22.08 11.57 1.51
CA PRO A 94 -22.75 10.75 2.52
C PRO A 94 -21.79 9.82 3.27
N GLU A 95 -20.78 9.25 2.58
CA GLU A 95 -19.74 8.44 3.23
C GLU A 95 -18.89 9.30 4.16
N ILE A 96 -18.47 10.51 3.75
CA ILE A 96 -17.71 11.43 4.61
C ILE A 96 -18.47 11.67 5.91
N SER A 97 -19.74 12.04 5.82
CA SER A 97 -20.59 12.35 6.98
C SER A 97 -20.71 11.15 7.94
N ARG A 98 -20.88 9.94 7.38
CA ARG A 98 -20.97 8.71 8.17
C ARG A 98 -19.64 8.33 8.84
N LEU A 99 -18.53 8.54 8.15
CA LEU A 99 -17.19 8.16 8.61
C LEU A 99 -16.70 9.10 9.71
N THR A 100 -17.00 10.40 9.61
CA THR A 100 -16.55 11.39 10.59
C THR A 100 -17.42 11.47 11.84
N ALA A 101 -18.70 11.09 11.76
CA ALA A 101 -19.60 11.03 12.92
C ALA A 101 -19.07 10.13 14.06
N GLN A 102 -18.23 9.14 13.73
CA GLN A 102 -17.69 8.16 14.68
C GLN A 102 -16.43 8.66 15.42
N HIS A 103 -16.00 9.92 15.23
CA HIS A 103 -14.80 10.50 15.87
C HIS A 103 -13.55 9.61 15.71
N ALA A 104 -13.43 8.96 14.55
CA ALA A 104 -12.40 7.98 14.32
C ALA A 104 -11.10 8.62 13.80
N PRO A 105 -9.94 8.00 14.10
CA PRO A 105 -8.68 8.48 13.56
C PRO A 105 -8.68 8.37 12.03
N PHE A 106 -8.01 9.32 11.39
CA PHE A 106 -7.94 9.41 9.93
C PHE A 106 -7.40 8.11 9.28
N SER A 107 -6.48 7.41 9.96
CA SER A 107 -5.98 6.11 9.50
C SER A 107 -7.08 5.04 9.36
N GLU A 108 -8.01 4.94 10.32
CA GLU A 108 -9.09 3.95 10.25
C GLU A 108 -10.04 4.24 9.09
N ILE A 109 -10.29 5.52 8.81
CA ILE A 109 -11.08 5.95 7.66
C ILE A 109 -10.41 5.51 6.37
N LEU A 110 -9.09 5.75 6.21
CA LEU A 110 -8.34 5.31 5.04
C LEU A 110 -8.35 3.78 4.89
N PHE A 111 -8.20 3.03 5.98
CA PHE A 111 -8.25 1.56 5.96
C PHE A 111 -9.63 1.06 5.53
N TRP A 112 -10.70 1.69 6.03
CA TRP A 112 -12.08 1.37 5.66
C TRP A 112 -12.31 1.60 4.16
N ILE A 113 -11.92 2.76 3.64
CA ILE A 113 -12.05 3.11 2.23
C ILE A 113 -11.29 2.10 1.37
N PHE A 114 -10.01 1.84 1.69
CA PHE A 114 -9.20 0.86 0.97
C PHE A 114 -9.87 -0.52 0.93
N ALA A 115 -10.25 -1.06 2.09
CA ALA A 115 -10.81 -2.40 2.17
C ALA A 115 -12.16 -2.51 1.44
N HIS A 116 -13.00 -1.48 1.50
CA HIS A 116 -14.29 -1.47 0.83
C HIS A 116 -14.18 -1.36 -0.68
N ARG A 117 -13.33 -0.43 -1.16
CA ARG A 117 -13.09 -0.24 -2.59
C ARG A 117 -12.40 -1.44 -3.20
N LEU A 118 -11.36 -1.98 -2.55
CA LEU A 118 -10.65 -3.16 -3.04
C LEU A 118 -11.59 -4.37 -3.16
N TRP A 119 -12.40 -4.65 -2.13
CA TRP A 119 -13.37 -5.74 -2.23
C TRP A 119 -14.38 -5.50 -3.35
N ASN A 120 -14.92 -4.28 -3.47
CA ASN A 120 -15.87 -3.99 -4.55
C ASN A 120 -15.25 -4.26 -5.93
N ALA A 121 -13.95 -4.04 -6.08
CA ALA A 121 -13.21 -4.39 -7.29
C ALA A 121 -13.02 -5.91 -7.48
N VAL A 122 -12.65 -6.66 -6.44
CA VAL A 122 -12.18 -8.06 -6.61
C VAL A 122 -13.19 -9.16 -6.23
N HIS A 123 -14.29 -8.84 -5.54
CA HIS A 123 -15.20 -9.87 -5.00
C HIS A 123 -15.96 -10.67 -6.05
N ARG A 124 -16.08 -10.15 -7.28
CA ARG A 124 -16.73 -10.85 -8.39
C ARG A 124 -15.72 -11.64 -9.20
N GLU A 125 -14.63 -10.97 -9.54
CA GLU A 125 -13.54 -11.52 -10.33
C GLU A 125 -12.26 -10.77 -9.93
N ILE A 126 -11.22 -11.55 -9.63
CA ILE A 126 -9.90 -11.02 -9.32
C ILE A 126 -9.20 -10.64 -10.62
N LEU A 127 -8.40 -9.57 -10.58
CA LEU A 127 -7.68 -9.08 -11.75
C LEU A 127 -6.67 -10.13 -12.23
N ARG A 128 -6.84 -10.64 -13.44
CA ARG A 128 -5.84 -11.46 -14.12
C ARG A 128 -4.99 -10.62 -15.05
N GLY A 129 -3.73 -10.99 -15.19
CA GLY A 129 -2.78 -10.31 -16.05
C GLY A 129 -1.80 -11.29 -16.68
N TYR A 130 -1.19 -10.89 -17.79
CA TYR A 130 -0.10 -11.64 -18.39
C TYR A 130 1.18 -11.39 -17.62
N VAL A 131 1.82 -12.47 -17.16
CA VAL A 131 3.14 -12.45 -16.53
C VAL A 131 4.09 -13.27 -17.38
N THR A 132 5.21 -12.67 -17.78
CA THR A 132 6.26 -13.39 -18.52
C THR A 132 7.02 -14.29 -17.56
N ILE A 133 7.00 -15.58 -17.85
CA ILE A 133 7.70 -16.62 -17.10
C ILE A 133 8.84 -17.15 -17.96
N GLU A 134 10.04 -17.18 -17.39
CA GLU A 134 11.19 -17.90 -17.95
C GLU A 134 11.33 -19.22 -17.20
N ASP A 135 11.16 -20.35 -17.90
CA ASP A 135 11.18 -21.69 -17.32
C ASP A 135 11.85 -22.71 -18.24
N ARG A 136 12.20 -23.89 -17.71
CA ARG A 136 12.83 -24.98 -18.46
C ARG A 136 11.89 -26.18 -18.58
N LEU A 137 11.22 -26.27 -19.72
CA LEU A 137 10.19 -27.27 -19.98
C LEU A 137 10.71 -28.40 -20.88
N ASP A 138 10.05 -29.55 -20.84
CA ASP A 138 10.25 -30.65 -21.79
C ASP A 138 9.58 -30.42 -23.15
N VAL A 139 8.79 -29.35 -23.25
CA VAL A 139 8.08 -28.91 -24.45
C VAL A 139 8.46 -27.47 -24.81
N LEU A 140 8.46 -27.16 -26.11
CA LEU A 140 8.67 -25.80 -26.58
C LEU A 140 7.37 -24.98 -26.46
N LYS A 141 7.23 -24.22 -25.37
CA LYS A 141 6.11 -23.30 -25.13
C LYS A 141 6.58 -21.84 -25.24
N GLY A 142 5.98 -21.06 -26.14
CA GLY A 142 6.36 -19.65 -26.32
C GLY A 142 7.71 -19.46 -27.03
N ARG A 143 8.51 -18.51 -26.55
CA ARG A 143 9.79 -18.11 -27.16
C ARG A 143 10.95 -18.94 -26.60
N TRP A 144 11.72 -19.56 -27.49
CA TRP A 144 12.95 -20.26 -27.11
C TRP A 144 14.07 -19.28 -26.71
N LEU A 145 14.62 -19.43 -25.50
CA LEU A 145 15.78 -18.68 -25.00
C LEU A 145 17.09 -19.40 -25.36
N VAL A 146 17.38 -19.53 -26.65
CA VAL A 146 18.55 -20.28 -27.15
C VAL A 146 19.87 -19.81 -26.54
N ALA A 147 20.06 -18.50 -26.38
CA ALA A 147 21.28 -17.95 -25.77
C ALA A 147 21.43 -18.37 -24.31
N ALA A 148 20.36 -18.23 -23.51
CA ALA A 148 20.37 -18.65 -22.10
C ALA A 148 20.58 -20.16 -21.96
N GLN A 149 20.04 -20.96 -22.88
CA GLN A 149 20.25 -22.40 -22.92
C GLN A 149 21.70 -22.77 -23.28
N ALA A 150 22.27 -22.13 -24.30
CA ALA A 150 23.64 -22.37 -24.75
C ALA A 150 24.69 -22.10 -23.66
N ASP A 151 24.41 -21.14 -22.77
CA ASP A 151 25.29 -20.77 -21.65
C ASP A 151 25.30 -21.81 -20.51
N ARG A 152 24.37 -22.77 -20.48
CA ARG A 152 24.30 -23.80 -19.43
C ARG A 152 25.18 -25.02 -19.77
N PRO A 153 25.84 -25.64 -18.78
CA PRO A 153 26.65 -26.85 -19.00
C PRO A 153 25.88 -28.03 -19.61
N ASP A 154 24.60 -28.17 -19.28
CA ASP A 154 23.69 -29.21 -19.78
C ASP A 154 22.67 -28.67 -20.79
N GLY A 155 22.96 -27.50 -21.38
CA GLY A 155 22.06 -26.75 -22.24
C GLY A 155 21.60 -27.49 -23.49
N TRP A 156 22.45 -28.34 -24.08
CA TRP A 156 22.17 -28.98 -25.36
C TRP A 156 21.39 -30.30 -25.26
N ARG A 157 20.85 -30.60 -24.09
CA ARG A 157 19.90 -31.70 -23.90
C ARG A 157 18.66 -31.49 -24.79
N ARG A 158 18.27 -32.51 -25.55
CA ARG A 158 17.15 -32.44 -26.51
C ARG A 158 15.78 -32.58 -25.87
N ASP A 159 15.73 -32.98 -24.61
CA ASP A 159 14.50 -33.20 -23.84
C ASP A 159 14.13 -31.99 -22.96
N ARG A 160 14.85 -30.87 -23.06
CA ARG A 160 14.60 -29.65 -22.27
C ARG A 160 14.87 -28.38 -23.07
N PHE A 161 13.99 -27.40 -22.91
CA PHE A 161 14.04 -26.10 -23.56
C PHE A 161 13.93 -24.99 -22.52
N ASP A 162 14.90 -24.08 -22.47
CA ASP A 162 14.73 -22.82 -21.74
C ASP A 162 13.82 -21.90 -22.56
N VAL A 163 12.64 -21.60 -22.05
CA VAL A 163 11.60 -20.86 -22.77
C VAL A 163 11.12 -19.66 -21.97
N ALA A 164 10.63 -18.64 -22.69
CA ALA A 164 9.89 -17.52 -22.14
C ALA A 164 8.47 -17.53 -22.72
N TYR A 165 7.46 -17.54 -21.87
CA TYR A 165 6.06 -17.47 -22.27
C TYR A 165 5.26 -16.57 -21.32
N ASP A 166 4.15 -16.03 -21.82
CA ASP A 166 3.25 -15.23 -21.00
C ASP A 166 2.12 -16.10 -20.45
N GLU A 167 1.92 -16.06 -19.15
CA GLU A 167 0.85 -16.79 -18.45
C GLU A 167 -0.22 -15.82 -17.98
N PHE A 168 -1.49 -16.12 -18.29
CA PHE A 168 -2.62 -15.32 -17.83
C PHE A 168 -3.04 -15.78 -16.43
N THR A 169 -2.52 -15.11 -15.41
CA THR A 169 -2.61 -15.52 -14.01
C THR A 169 -3.12 -14.41 -13.09
N GLU A 170 -3.70 -14.84 -11.97
CA GLU A 170 -4.08 -13.99 -10.84
C GLU A 170 -2.86 -13.61 -10.00
N ASP A 171 -1.77 -14.38 -10.10
CA ASP A 171 -0.51 -14.09 -9.42
C ASP A 171 0.30 -13.04 -10.21
N ASN A 172 -0.15 -11.80 -10.15
CA ASN A 172 0.48 -10.65 -10.77
C ASN A 172 0.87 -9.60 -9.71
N LEU A 173 1.82 -8.72 -10.07
CA LEU A 173 2.36 -7.72 -9.16
C LEU A 173 1.27 -6.86 -8.48
N PRO A 174 0.24 -6.34 -9.17
CA PRO A 174 -0.86 -5.62 -8.52
C PRO A 174 -1.54 -6.42 -7.40
N ASN A 175 -1.89 -7.69 -7.65
CA ASN A 175 -2.53 -8.54 -6.65
C ASN A 175 -1.58 -8.90 -5.50
N GLN A 176 -0.30 -9.13 -5.77
CA GLN A 176 0.70 -9.36 -4.73
C GLN A 176 0.83 -8.13 -3.80
N LEU A 177 0.82 -6.92 -4.37
CA LEU A 177 0.82 -5.67 -3.59
C LEU A 177 -0.48 -5.47 -2.79
N PHE A 178 -1.64 -5.80 -3.36
CA PHE A 178 -2.90 -5.78 -2.63
C PHE A 178 -2.89 -6.77 -1.47
N LYS A 179 -2.43 -8.01 -1.69
CA LYS A 179 -2.26 -9.04 -0.64
C LYS A 179 -1.35 -8.53 0.48
N ALA A 180 -0.17 -8.00 0.14
CA ALA A 180 0.77 -7.45 1.11
C ALA A 180 0.16 -6.29 1.92
N THR A 181 -0.57 -5.39 1.26
CA THR A 181 -1.26 -4.28 1.90
C THR A 181 -2.35 -4.77 2.86
N VAL A 182 -3.18 -5.73 2.44
CA VAL A 182 -4.23 -6.34 3.28
C VAL A 182 -3.64 -6.98 4.54
N HIS A 183 -2.53 -7.72 4.40
CA HIS A 183 -1.82 -8.29 5.55
C HIS A 183 -1.30 -7.21 6.51
N ARG A 184 -0.72 -6.12 5.97
CA ARG A 184 -0.20 -5.02 6.78
C ARG A 184 -1.32 -4.31 7.54
N LEU A 185 -2.40 -3.95 6.85
CA LEU A 185 -3.54 -3.24 7.45
C LEU A 185 -4.28 -4.07 8.50
N SER A 186 -4.32 -5.41 8.34
CA SER A 186 -4.94 -6.31 9.33
C SER A 186 -4.31 -6.22 10.72
N ARG A 187 -3.05 -5.75 10.82
CA ARG A 187 -2.35 -5.57 12.10
C ARG A 187 -2.73 -4.27 12.81
N TRP A 188 -3.23 -3.28 12.07
CA TRP A 188 -3.48 -1.93 12.59
C TRP A 188 -4.95 -1.58 12.68
N ALA A 189 -5.78 -2.08 11.76
CA ALA A 189 -7.21 -1.81 11.74
C ALA A 189 -7.86 -2.18 13.07
N GLN A 190 -8.71 -1.29 13.58
CA GLN A 190 -9.46 -1.45 14.83
C GLN A 190 -10.95 -1.66 14.58
N TRP A 191 -11.49 -1.07 13.51
CA TRP A 191 -12.90 -1.21 13.16
C TRP A 191 -13.26 -2.64 12.77
N THR A 192 -14.32 -3.17 13.40
CA THR A 192 -14.83 -4.53 13.14
C THR A 192 -15.21 -4.74 11.68
N ASP A 193 -15.85 -3.75 11.07
CA ASP A 193 -16.26 -3.80 9.66
C ASP A 193 -15.04 -3.87 8.72
N THR A 194 -14.04 -3.01 8.96
CA THR A 194 -12.76 -3.04 8.23
C THR A 194 -12.04 -4.38 8.40
N ARG A 195 -11.94 -4.91 9.63
CA ARG A 195 -11.31 -6.22 9.91
C ARG A 195 -12.03 -7.36 9.21
N ARG A 196 -13.36 -7.35 9.21
CA ARG A 196 -14.18 -8.33 8.49
C ARG A 196 -13.85 -8.30 7.00
N ARG A 197 -13.82 -7.11 6.40
CA ARG A 197 -13.51 -6.93 4.98
C ARG A 197 -12.10 -7.39 4.63
N LEU A 198 -11.10 -7.02 5.44
CA LEU A 198 -9.72 -7.48 5.28
C LEU A 198 -9.61 -9.01 5.37
N THR A 199 -10.39 -9.65 6.25
CA THR A 199 -10.41 -11.11 6.37
C THR A 199 -10.96 -11.78 5.11
N GLN A 200 -12.04 -11.22 4.53
CA GLN A 200 -12.58 -11.72 3.27
C GLN A 200 -11.59 -11.53 2.11
N LEU A 201 -10.90 -10.39 2.06
CA LEU A 201 -9.86 -10.12 1.06
C LEU A 201 -8.68 -11.09 1.17
N ARG A 202 -8.27 -11.47 2.38
CA ARG A 202 -7.22 -12.50 2.57
C ARG A 202 -7.61 -13.83 1.95
N ALA A 203 -8.89 -14.21 2.02
CA ALA A 203 -9.37 -15.43 1.39
C ALA A 203 -9.34 -15.35 -0.14
N VAL A 204 -9.66 -14.18 -0.72
CA VAL A 204 -9.58 -13.94 -2.16
C VAL A 204 -8.15 -14.07 -2.69
N PHE A 205 -7.16 -13.56 -1.95
CA PHE A 205 -5.74 -13.59 -2.36
C PHE A 205 -4.96 -14.81 -1.84
N THR A 206 -5.63 -15.93 -1.55
CA THR A 206 -4.97 -17.11 -0.97
C THR A 206 -3.90 -17.68 -1.92
N ASP A 207 -4.20 -17.74 -3.21
CA ASP A 207 -3.34 -18.36 -4.23
C ASP A 207 -2.36 -17.37 -4.90
N VAL A 208 -2.32 -16.12 -4.43
CA VAL A 208 -1.39 -15.09 -4.92
C VAL A 208 -0.11 -15.13 -4.09
N ALA A 209 1.06 -15.00 -4.70
CA ALA A 209 2.33 -15.06 -4.00
C ALA A 209 2.53 -13.87 -3.03
N ASP A 210 3.37 -14.07 -2.01
CA ASP A 210 3.77 -12.98 -1.12
C ASP A 210 4.94 -12.19 -1.71
N VAL A 211 4.90 -10.87 -1.59
CA VAL A 211 5.97 -9.95 -1.98
C VAL A 211 6.33 -9.03 -0.82
N THR A 212 7.56 -8.54 -0.78
CA THR A 212 7.97 -7.45 0.12
C THR A 212 7.93 -6.13 -0.65
N PRO A 213 6.87 -5.31 -0.51
CA PRO A 213 6.67 -4.13 -1.36
C PRO A 213 7.82 -3.14 -1.24
N GLN A 214 8.36 -2.75 -2.38
CA GLN A 214 9.31 -1.66 -2.55
C GLN A 214 8.63 -0.46 -3.23
N PRO A 215 9.14 0.77 -3.08
CA PRO A 215 8.55 1.94 -3.72
C PRO A 215 8.37 1.80 -5.25
N HIS A 216 9.33 1.20 -5.94
CA HIS A 216 9.29 1.01 -7.39
C HIS A 216 8.21 0.01 -7.86
N ASP A 217 7.78 -0.91 -6.99
CA ASP A 217 6.74 -1.88 -7.34
C ASP A 217 5.39 -1.17 -7.59
N PHE A 218 5.10 -0.10 -6.84
CA PHE A 218 3.88 0.67 -7.00
C PHE A 218 3.84 1.42 -8.33
N ASP A 219 4.98 1.95 -8.78
CA ASP A 219 5.11 2.60 -10.09
C ASP A 219 4.95 1.58 -11.23
N GLN A 220 5.54 0.39 -11.08
CA GLN A 220 5.39 -0.70 -12.05
C GLN A 220 3.95 -1.23 -12.12
N ALA A 221 3.28 -1.40 -10.98
CA ALA A 221 1.90 -1.85 -10.93
C ALA A 221 0.91 -0.82 -11.52
N ALA A 222 1.22 0.48 -11.42
CA ALA A 222 0.41 1.54 -12.01
C ALA A 222 0.53 1.62 -13.55
N ASN A 223 1.61 1.07 -14.12
CA ASN A 223 1.86 1.01 -15.56
C ASN A 223 2.09 -0.44 -16.02
N PRO A 224 1.03 -1.23 -16.23
CA PRO A 224 1.15 -2.65 -16.59
C PRO A 224 1.95 -2.89 -17.89
N ASP A 225 2.00 -1.93 -18.82
CA ASP A 225 2.76 -2.02 -20.07
C ASP A 225 4.30 -1.94 -19.87
N ILE A 226 4.78 -1.50 -18.70
CA ILE A 226 6.22 -1.35 -18.40
C ILE A 226 6.80 -2.65 -17.79
N GLY A 227 5.94 -3.57 -17.34
CA GLY A 227 6.30 -4.81 -16.65
C GLY A 227 7.01 -5.88 -17.48
N CYS A 228 7.07 -5.75 -18.81
CA CYS A 228 7.73 -6.70 -19.73
C CYS A 228 9.27 -6.80 -19.58
N ARG A 229 9.85 -6.28 -18.48
CA ARG A 229 11.29 -6.36 -18.16
C ARG A 229 11.60 -6.87 -16.75
N GLY A 230 10.62 -7.43 -16.04
CA GLY A 230 10.87 -8.14 -14.79
C GLY A 230 11.48 -9.52 -15.05
N ARG A 231 12.81 -9.61 -15.11
CA ARG A 231 13.53 -10.89 -15.13
C ARG A 231 13.37 -11.59 -13.78
N HIS A 232 12.33 -12.40 -13.63
CA HIS A 232 12.29 -13.41 -12.58
C HIS A 232 13.25 -14.54 -12.97
N ARG A 233 14.51 -14.44 -12.54
CA ARG A 233 15.37 -15.62 -12.42
C ARG A 233 14.79 -16.46 -11.28
N ALA A 234 14.04 -17.50 -11.63
CA ALA A 234 13.83 -18.62 -10.73
C ALA A 234 15.19 -19.29 -10.51
N ASN A 235 15.83 -19.00 -9.37
CA ASN A 235 17.00 -19.75 -8.91
C ASN A 235 16.55 -20.73 -7.82
N GLU A 236 16.50 -21.99 -8.22
CA GLU A 236 16.87 -23.23 -7.51
C GLU A 236 16.55 -23.41 -6.01
N GLY A 237 15.85 -24.54 -5.74
CA GLY A 237 15.73 -25.16 -4.44
C GLY A 237 15.31 -26.64 -4.54
N HIS A 238 16.28 -27.50 -4.84
CA HIS A 238 16.43 -28.93 -4.48
C HIS A 238 15.17 -29.82 -4.34
N LEU A 239 15.02 -30.77 -5.27
CA LEU A 239 15.20 -32.23 -5.08
C LEU A 239 15.11 -32.96 -6.41
#